data_AF-A0A2E8QLZ2-F1
#
_entry.id   AF-A0A2E8QLZ2-F1
#
_cell.length_a   1.000
_cell.length_b   1.000
_cell.length_c   1.000
_cell.angle_alpha   90.00
_cell.angle_beta   90.00
_cell.angle_gamma   90.00
#
_symmetry.space_group_name_H-M   'P 1'
#
loop_
_entity.id
_entity.type
_entity.pdbx_description
1 polymer ?
#
loop_
_entity_poly.entity_id
_entity_poly.type
_entity_poly.pdbx_seq_one_letter_code
_entity_poly.pdbx_strand_id
1 'polypeptide(L)'
;MEEIIMQELDEYSMRDSGEAIIVPVGMSPVHSLRLVKSLSDGGFDLMVLAVSDQTEKTGGLILELIGDLKAKSEMIHYSDAKNLVLGCPEIKKWNLFIGPGTRSMPVTLWGDLVNSLGESPTIWVDYRRKTRKGKGKPIEGERIVNLDNKDEFYKIQNIDEIDACAIYGINLEDFGNLGELTWNTTSSIFTYHVRVPKDAVGYSATKARKWEERVVKKAKILRDKIGRHALRITRSRVPSKPRYWIRVSERLEDFGIKGGVK
;
A
#
# COMPACT_ATOMS: atom_id res chain seq x y z
N MET A 1 -43.28 6.42 22.13
CA MET A 1 -42.26 5.36 22.31
C MET A 1 -42.33 4.30 21.22
N GLU A 2 -43.40 4.27 20.39
CA GLU A 2 -43.51 3.38 19.21
C GLU A 2 -42.93 4.00 17.92
N GLU A 3 -42.89 5.35 17.79
CA GLU A 3 -42.32 6.02 16.60
C GLU A 3 -40.80 5.92 16.48
N ILE A 4 -40.07 5.74 17.59
CA ILE A 4 -38.60 5.62 17.57
C ILE A 4 -38.17 4.23 17.08
N ILE A 5 -38.98 3.20 17.34
CA ILE A 5 -38.69 1.82 16.92
C ILE A 5 -38.92 1.65 15.41
N MET A 6 -39.86 2.39 14.81
CA MET A 6 -40.09 2.34 13.35
C MET A 6 -38.97 3.01 12.54
N GLN A 7 -38.30 4.05 13.04
CA GLN A 7 -37.18 4.68 12.32
C GLN A 7 -35.89 3.84 12.36
N GLU A 8 -35.61 3.12 13.46
CA GLU A 8 -34.47 2.20 13.52
C GLU A 8 -34.70 0.91 12.70
N LEU A 9 -35.96 0.51 12.50
CA LEU A 9 -36.30 -0.64 11.65
C LEU A 9 -36.27 -0.30 10.15
N ASP A 10 -36.59 0.93 9.75
CA ASP A 10 -36.50 1.38 8.35
C ASP A 10 -35.04 1.57 7.88
N GLU A 11 -34.11 1.96 8.75
CA GLU A 11 -32.67 1.99 8.40
C GLU A 11 -32.05 0.58 8.32
N TYR A 12 -32.62 -0.41 9.04
CA TYR A 12 -32.20 -1.80 8.97
C TYR A 12 -32.84 -2.56 7.79
N SER A 13 -34.04 -2.19 7.34
CA SER A 13 -34.75 -2.85 6.23
C SER A 13 -34.32 -2.39 4.83
N MET A 14 -33.34 -1.48 4.71
CA MET A 14 -32.76 -1.07 3.42
C MET A 14 -31.45 -1.77 3.05
N ARG A 15 -30.98 -2.74 3.85
CA ARG A 15 -29.83 -3.59 3.51
C ARG A 15 -30.24 -5.03 3.15
N ASP A 16 -31.40 -5.20 2.52
CA ASP A 16 -31.93 -6.52 2.14
C ASP A 16 -31.21 -7.21 0.98
N SER A 17 -30.08 -6.66 0.52
CA SER A 17 -29.32 -7.22 -0.59
C SER A 17 -27.83 -7.24 -0.29
N GLY A 18 -27.24 -8.44 -0.28
CA GLY A 18 -25.82 -8.61 0.00
C GLY A 18 -24.95 -7.81 -0.98
N GLU A 19 -24.00 -7.04 -0.48
CA GLU A 19 -23.04 -6.28 -1.27
C GLU A 19 -21.64 -6.88 -1.14
N ALA A 20 -21.00 -7.13 -2.28
CA ALA A 20 -19.60 -7.55 -2.32
C ALA A 20 -18.72 -6.51 -3.01
N ILE A 21 -17.47 -6.40 -2.58
CA ILE A 21 -16.44 -5.64 -3.29
C ILE A 21 -15.23 -6.52 -3.60
N ILE A 22 -14.83 -6.52 -4.88
CA ILE A 22 -13.59 -7.15 -5.33
C ILE A 22 -12.49 -6.09 -5.40
N VAL A 23 -11.42 -6.32 -4.66
CA VAL A 23 -10.24 -5.44 -4.60
C VAL A 23 -9.04 -6.19 -5.18
N PRO A 24 -8.51 -5.78 -6.34
CA PRO A 24 -7.26 -6.33 -6.88
C PRO A 24 -6.09 -6.11 -5.92
N VAL A 25 -5.18 -7.08 -5.84
CA VAL A 25 -3.93 -6.95 -5.09
C VAL A 25 -2.77 -6.69 -6.06
N GLY A 26 -1.99 -5.64 -5.78
CA GLY A 26 -0.84 -5.27 -6.58
C GLY A 26 0.50 -5.59 -5.92
N MET A 27 1.59 -5.34 -6.66
CA MET A 27 2.97 -5.43 -6.16
C MET A 27 3.36 -4.35 -5.16
N SER A 28 2.41 -3.49 -4.75
CA SER A 28 2.60 -2.46 -3.73
C SER A 28 1.76 -2.83 -2.51
N PRO A 29 2.30 -3.64 -1.57
CA PRO A 29 1.51 -4.23 -0.48
C PRO A 29 0.78 -3.20 0.38
N VAL A 30 1.49 -2.13 0.79
CA VAL A 30 0.88 -1.05 1.57
C VAL A 30 -0.25 -0.36 0.83
N HIS A 31 -0.14 -0.19 -0.49
CA HIS A 31 -1.21 0.46 -1.25
C HIS A 31 -2.48 -0.39 -1.23
N SER A 32 -2.36 -1.71 -1.44
CA SER A 32 -3.49 -2.63 -1.35
C SER A 32 -4.05 -2.69 0.08
N LEU A 33 -3.21 -2.88 1.09
CA LEU A 33 -3.63 -2.88 2.51
C LEU A 33 -4.41 -1.61 2.87
N ARG A 34 -3.89 -0.46 2.44
CA ARG A 34 -4.51 0.85 2.67
C ARG A 34 -5.92 0.94 2.10
N LEU A 35 -6.13 0.45 0.89
CA LEU A 35 -7.45 0.47 0.26
C LEU A 35 -8.43 -0.45 0.99
N VAL A 36 -7.99 -1.67 1.32
CA VAL A 36 -8.80 -2.67 2.03
C VAL A 36 -9.22 -2.14 3.41
N LYS A 37 -8.29 -1.61 4.21
CA LYS A 37 -8.62 -0.96 5.50
C LYS A 37 -9.55 0.26 5.35
N SER A 38 -9.47 0.98 4.23
CA SER A 38 -10.36 2.13 4.00
C SER A 38 -11.79 1.71 3.62
N LEU A 39 -11.94 0.52 3.02
CA LEU A 39 -13.21 -0.05 2.59
C LEU A 39 -13.87 -0.91 3.66
N SER A 40 -13.15 -1.30 4.72
CA SER A 40 -13.64 -2.26 5.72
C SER A 40 -14.83 -1.75 6.53
N ASP A 41 -14.97 -0.44 6.65
CA ASP A 41 -16.14 0.21 7.27
C ASP A 41 -17.26 0.51 6.27
N GLY A 42 -17.11 0.12 5.00
CA GLY A 42 -17.98 0.48 3.89
C GLY A 42 -19.29 -0.29 3.77
N GLY A 43 -19.63 -1.09 4.78
CA GLY A 43 -20.91 -1.80 4.82
C GLY A 43 -21.06 -2.93 3.79
N PHE A 44 -19.97 -3.35 3.14
CA PHE A 44 -19.96 -4.56 2.32
C PHE A 44 -20.09 -5.80 3.20
N ASP A 45 -20.89 -6.77 2.75
CA ASP A 45 -21.03 -8.07 3.43
C ASP A 45 -19.83 -8.98 3.11
N LEU A 46 -19.30 -8.85 1.90
CA LEU A 46 -18.17 -9.63 1.39
C LEU A 46 -17.09 -8.74 0.79
N MET A 47 -15.86 -8.88 1.27
CA MET A 47 -14.67 -8.26 0.70
C MET A 47 -13.76 -9.34 0.10
N VAL A 48 -13.53 -9.25 -1.20
CA VAL A 48 -12.73 -10.25 -1.94
C VAL A 48 -11.43 -9.63 -2.41
N LEU A 49 -10.32 -10.20 -1.97
CA LEU A 49 -9.00 -9.88 -2.51
C LEU A 49 -8.72 -10.72 -3.74
N ALA A 50 -8.65 -10.08 -4.92
CA ALA A 50 -8.29 -10.75 -6.16
C ALA A 50 -6.78 -10.70 -6.36
N VAL A 51 -6.13 -11.87 -6.30
CA VAL A 51 -4.68 -12.03 -6.43
C VAL A 51 -4.29 -12.71 -7.75
N SER A 52 -3.03 -12.57 -8.13
CA SER A 52 -2.32 -13.45 -9.05
C SER A 52 -1.32 -14.34 -8.29
N ASP A 53 -0.73 -15.34 -8.93
CA ASP A 53 0.38 -16.12 -8.37
C ASP A 53 1.50 -15.25 -7.76
N GLN A 54 1.79 -14.09 -8.37
CA GLN A 54 2.84 -13.18 -7.88
C GLN A 54 2.42 -12.38 -6.63
N THR A 55 1.12 -12.22 -6.41
CA THR A 55 0.56 -11.37 -5.35
C THR A 55 -0.21 -12.16 -4.29
N GLU A 56 -0.33 -13.48 -4.44
CA GLU A 56 -1.02 -14.38 -3.50
C GLU A 56 -0.48 -14.25 -2.07
N LYS A 57 0.85 -14.32 -1.90
CA LYS A 57 1.48 -14.11 -0.60
C LYS A 57 1.14 -12.73 0.00
N THR A 58 1.08 -11.69 -0.83
CA THR A 58 0.71 -10.35 -0.40
C THR A 58 -0.76 -10.30 0.03
N GLY A 59 -1.67 -10.94 -0.72
CA GLY A 59 -3.08 -11.05 -0.37
C GLY A 59 -3.29 -11.76 0.96
N GLY A 60 -2.58 -12.87 1.19
CA GLY A 60 -2.62 -13.59 2.47
C GLY A 60 -2.19 -12.72 3.65
N LEU A 61 -1.07 -11.99 3.53
CA LEU A 61 -0.62 -11.05 4.57
C LEU A 61 -1.62 -9.90 4.80
N ILE A 62 -2.30 -9.43 3.75
CA ILE A 62 -3.36 -8.42 3.92
C ILE A 62 -4.52 -8.99 4.71
N LEU A 63 -4.99 -10.21 4.40
CA LEU A 63 -6.07 -10.86 5.16
C LEU A 63 -5.70 -11.03 6.65
N GLU A 64 -4.47 -11.43 6.94
CA GLU A 64 -3.98 -11.54 8.32
C GLU A 64 -4.00 -10.18 9.06
N LEU A 65 -3.62 -9.09 8.37
CA LEU A 65 -3.49 -7.75 8.97
C LEU A 65 -4.79 -6.97 9.10
N ILE A 66 -5.80 -7.29 8.30
CA ILE A 66 -7.13 -6.67 8.46
C ILE A 66 -7.92 -7.35 9.58
N GLY A 67 -7.54 -8.56 9.99
CA GLY A 67 -8.14 -9.28 11.11
C GLY A 67 -9.65 -9.50 10.94
N ASP A 68 -10.37 -9.54 12.06
CA ASP A 68 -11.83 -9.64 12.08
C ASP A 68 -12.45 -8.30 11.65
N LEU A 69 -12.57 -8.12 10.34
CA LEU A 69 -13.38 -7.04 9.77
C LEU A 69 -14.87 -7.30 10.01
N LYS A 70 -15.68 -6.24 9.93
CA LYS A 70 -17.14 -6.35 9.92
C LYS A 70 -17.65 -7.13 8.70
N ALA A 71 -16.94 -7.03 7.57
CA ALA A 71 -17.22 -7.78 6.36
C ALA A 71 -16.53 -9.15 6.41
N LYS A 72 -17.21 -10.19 5.91
CA LYS A 72 -16.53 -11.45 5.60
C LYS A 72 -15.44 -11.15 4.56
N SER A 73 -14.23 -11.63 4.80
CA SER A 73 -13.09 -11.39 3.89
C SER A 73 -12.56 -12.70 3.34
N GLU A 74 -12.31 -12.76 2.04
CA GLU A 74 -11.70 -13.91 1.40
C GLU A 74 -10.73 -13.50 0.28
N MET A 75 -9.96 -14.47 -0.20
CA MET A 75 -9.01 -14.28 -1.29
C MET A 75 -9.28 -15.29 -2.39
N ILE A 76 -9.26 -14.82 -3.64
CA ILE A 76 -9.41 -15.66 -4.83
C ILE A 76 -8.29 -15.35 -5.81
N HIS A 77 -7.97 -16.31 -6.68
CA HIS A 77 -7.23 -15.97 -7.88
C HIS A 77 -8.14 -15.18 -8.83
N TYR A 78 -7.62 -14.13 -9.48
CA TYR A 78 -8.45 -13.20 -10.26
C TYR A 78 -9.17 -13.88 -11.45
N SER A 79 -8.65 -15.00 -11.94
CA SER A 79 -9.29 -15.84 -12.98
C SER A 79 -10.55 -16.55 -12.51
N ASP A 80 -10.77 -16.63 -11.20
CA ASP A 80 -11.86 -17.41 -10.61
C ASP A 80 -13.06 -16.54 -10.24
N ALA A 81 -13.03 -15.24 -10.58
CA ALA A 81 -14.08 -14.29 -10.26
C ALA A 81 -15.46 -14.72 -10.78
N LYS A 82 -15.52 -15.38 -11.95
CA LYS A 82 -16.75 -15.96 -12.48
C LYS A 82 -17.34 -17.03 -11.55
N ASN A 83 -16.51 -17.92 -11.02
CA ASN A 83 -16.97 -18.99 -10.14
C ASN A 83 -17.43 -18.44 -8.80
N LEU A 84 -16.76 -17.39 -8.31
CA LEU A 84 -17.17 -16.67 -7.11
C LEU A 84 -18.59 -16.11 -7.25
N VAL A 85 -18.88 -15.38 -8.34
CA VAL A 85 -20.22 -14.82 -8.58
C VAL A 85 -21.31 -15.90 -8.58
N LEU A 86 -21.05 -17.02 -9.24
CA LEU A 86 -21.99 -18.15 -9.30
C LEU A 86 -22.18 -18.84 -7.93
N GLY A 87 -21.15 -18.81 -7.08
CA GLY A 87 -21.15 -19.41 -5.74
C GLY A 87 -21.79 -18.56 -4.65
N CYS A 88 -22.03 -17.27 -4.91
CA CYS A 88 -22.58 -16.31 -3.94
C CYS A 88 -23.90 -15.66 -4.45
N PRO A 89 -24.98 -16.44 -4.66
CA PRO A 89 -26.26 -15.94 -5.18
C PRO A 89 -26.98 -14.96 -4.24
N GLU A 90 -26.60 -14.92 -2.97
CA GLU A 90 -27.08 -13.96 -1.96
C GLU A 90 -26.57 -12.54 -2.21
N ILE A 91 -25.41 -12.38 -2.85
CA ILE A 91 -24.86 -11.08 -3.22
C ILE A 91 -25.61 -10.56 -4.44
N LYS A 92 -26.32 -9.44 -4.29
CA LYS A 92 -27.06 -8.80 -5.38
C LYS A 92 -26.31 -7.64 -6.01
N LYS A 93 -25.39 -7.02 -5.28
CA LYS A 93 -24.61 -5.88 -5.79
C LYS A 93 -23.13 -6.18 -5.72
N TRP A 94 -22.52 -6.19 -6.89
CA TRP A 94 -21.08 -6.42 -7.05
C TRP A 94 -20.37 -5.10 -7.36
N ASN A 95 -19.34 -4.84 -6.58
CA ASN A 95 -18.48 -3.69 -6.68
C ASN A 95 -17.09 -4.13 -7.13
N LEU A 96 -16.44 -3.36 -7.99
CA LEU A 96 -15.07 -3.60 -8.42
C LEU A 96 -14.20 -2.38 -8.16
N PHE A 97 -13.13 -2.55 -7.41
CA PHE A 97 -12.11 -1.53 -7.27
C PHE A 97 -11.13 -1.56 -8.45
N ILE A 98 -10.90 -0.40 -9.08
CA ILE A 98 -9.88 -0.24 -10.12
C ILE A 98 -8.72 0.60 -9.57
N GLY A 99 -7.54 -0.01 -9.43
CA GLY A 99 -6.33 0.72 -9.06
C GLY A 99 -5.10 -0.16 -8.87
N PRO A 100 -5.08 -1.07 -7.89
CA PRO A 100 -3.96 -2.01 -7.73
C PRO A 100 -3.99 -3.10 -8.80
N GLY A 101 -2.89 -3.85 -8.87
CA GLY A 101 -2.68 -4.89 -9.87
C GLY A 101 -2.09 -4.37 -11.17
N THR A 102 -1.86 -5.28 -12.11
CA THR A 102 -1.50 -4.94 -13.48
C THR A 102 -2.71 -4.36 -14.19
N ARG A 103 -2.51 -3.62 -15.29
CA ARG A 103 -3.65 -3.09 -16.09
C ARG A 103 -4.60 -4.18 -16.59
N SER A 104 -4.10 -5.39 -16.82
CA SER A 104 -4.92 -6.50 -17.31
C SER A 104 -5.86 -7.06 -16.24
N MET A 105 -5.46 -7.05 -14.97
CA MET A 105 -6.22 -7.72 -13.90
C MET A 105 -7.60 -7.08 -13.66
N PRO A 106 -7.74 -5.75 -13.46
CA PRO A 106 -9.07 -5.12 -13.36
C PRO A 106 -9.92 -5.29 -14.62
N VAL A 107 -9.31 -5.34 -15.81
CA VAL A 107 -10.03 -5.52 -17.08
C VAL A 107 -10.60 -6.93 -17.19
N THR A 108 -9.81 -7.94 -16.82
CA THR A 108 -10.28 -9.34 -16.77
C THR A 108 -11.40 -9.49 -15.75
N LEU A 109 -11.21 -8.99 -14.52
CA LEU A 109 -12.24 -9.01 -13.48
C LEU A 109 -13.54 -8.33 -13.94
N TRP A 110 -13.44 -7.16 -14.55
CA TRP A 110 -14.61 -6.47 -15.08
C TRP A 110 -15.33 -7.31 -16.14
N GLY A 111 -14.59 -7.89 -17.10
CA GLY A 111 -15.18 -8.74 -18.14
C GLY A 111 -15.86 -9.98 -17.56
N ASP A 112 -15.24 -10.65 -16.59
CA ASP A 112 -15.79 -11.84 -15.94
C ASP A 112 -17.05 -11.51 -15.13
N LEU A 113 -17.05 -10.39 -14.41
CA LEU A 113 -18.23 -9.90 -13.68
C LEU A 113 -19.38 -9.57 -14.63
N VAL A 114 -19.13 -8.78 -15.69
CA VAL A 114 -20.17 -8.42 -16.68
C VAL A 114 -20.78 -9.66 -17.32
N ASN A 115 -19.95 -10.62 -17.72
CA ASN A 115 -20.43 -11.85 -18.35
C ASN A 115 -21.22 -12.75 -17.40
N SER A 116 -20.96 -12.68 -16.09
CA SER A 116 -21.62 -13.52 -15.09
C SER A 116 -22.88 -12.89 -14.53
N LEU A 117 -22.90 -11.57 -14.37
CA LEU A 117 -24.01 -10.80 -13.80
C LEU A 117 -25.04 -10.39 -14.86
N GLY A 118 -24.62 -10.24 -16.12
CA GLY A 118 -25.43 -9.66 -17.19
C GLY A 118 -25.50 -8.12 -17.14
N GLU A 119 -24.88 -7.50 -16.13
CA GLU A 119 -24.79 -6.05 -15.94
C GLU A 119 -23.38 -5.65 -15.45
N SER A 120 -23.09 -4.34 -15.47
CA SER A 120 -21.79 -3.84 -15.03
C SER A 120 -21.71 -3.74 -13.50
N PRO A 121 -20.60 -4.17 -12.87
CA PRO A 121 -20.39 -3.91 -11.45
C PRO A 121 -20.20 -2.41 -11.20
N THR A 122 -20.56 -1.95 -10.01
CA THR A 122 -20.27 -0.58 -9.57
C THR A 122 -18.77 -0.38 -9.43
N ILE A 123 -18.25 0.70 -10.03
CA ILE A 123 -16.80 0.92 -10.10
C ILE A 123 -16.34 1.89 -9.02
N TRP A 124 -15.33 1.46 -8.27
CA TRP A 124 -14.66 2.25 -7.24
C TRP A 124 -13.23 2.57 -7.65
N VAL A 125 -12.76 3.79 -7.37
CA VAL A 125 -11.40 4.23 -7.73
C VAL A 125 -10.74 5.05 -6.63
N ASP A 126 -9.41 4.99 -6.55
CA ASP A 126 -8.60 5.94 -5.80
C ASP A 126 -8.60 7.30 -6.54
N TYR A 127 -9.39 8.24 -6.04
CA TYR A 127 -9.44 9.61 -6.52
C TYR A 127 -8.44 10.50 -5.78
N ARG A 128 -7.51 11.07 -6.56
CA ARG A 128 -6.52 12.03 -6.06
C ARG A 128 -6.83 13.42 -6.59
N ARG A 129 -7.07 14.38 -5.70
CA ARG A 129 -7.24 15.79 -6.09
C ARG A 129 -5.95 16.28 -6.74
N LYS A 130 -5.98 16.63 -8.03
CA LYS A 130 -4.84 17.27 -8.71
C LYS A 130 -4.58 18.64 -8.06
N THR A 131 -3.56 18.75 -7.22
CA THR A 131 -3.06 20.05 -6.76
C THR A 131 -2.33 20.75 -7.91
N ARG A 132 -2.64 22.02 -8.18
CA ARG A 132 -1.92 22.85 -9.18
C ARG A 132 -0.41 22.80 -8.87
N LYS A 133 0.40 22.45 -9.88
CA LYS A 133 1.86 22.24 -9.85
C LYS A 133 2.34 20.87 -9.32
N GLY A 134 2.20 19.83 -10.14
CA GLY A 134 3.29 18.89 -10.51
C GLY A 134 4.12 18.16 -9.44
N LYS A 135 3.81 18.26 -8.14
CA LYS A 135 4.48 17.54 -7.05
C LYS A 135 3.43 17.14 -6.02
N GLY A 136 2.62 16.14 -6.35
CA GLY A 136 1.62 15.63 -5.42
C GLY A 136 2.28 15.12 -4.14
N LYS A 137 2.02 15.82 -3.04
CA LYS A 137 1.97 15.35 -1.63
C LYS A 137 1.05 16.32 -0.89
N PRO A 138 0.13 15.89 0.01
CA PRO A 138 0.00 14.60 0.71
C PRO A 138 -1.32 13.85 0.40
N ILE A 139 -1.55 12.69 1.05
CA ILE A 139 -2.83 11.92 1.12
C ILE A 139 -4.06 12.79 1.46
N GLU A 140 -3.85 14.00 1.96
CA GLU A 140 -4.88 14.95 2.35
C GLU A 140 -5.78 15.33 1.15
N GLY A 141 -6.91 14.63 1.04
CA GLY A 141 -7.87 14.76 -0.06
C GLY A 141 -7.92 13.58 -1.02
N GLU A 142 -7.13 12.51 -0.81
CA GLU A 142 -7.35 11.21 -1.44
C GLU A 142 -8.62 10.57 -0.88
N ARG A 143 -9.46 10.04 -1.78
CA ARG A 143 -10.73 9.40 -1.44
C ARG A 143 -10.90 8.20 -2.33
N ILE A 144 -11.52 7.15 -1.81
CA ILE A 144 -12.10 6.11 -2.65
C ILE A 144 -13.50 6.59 -3.03
N VAL A 145 -13.80 6.70 -4.32
CA VAL A 145 -15.10 7.20 -4.80
C VAL A 145 -15.79 6.15 -5.65
N ASN A 146 -17.10 6.07 -5.51
CA ASN A 146 -17.97 5.40 -6.46
C ASN A 146 -18.07 6.29 -7.72
N LEU A 147 -17.85 5.70 -8.90
CA LEU A 147 -17.94 6.44 -10.17
C LEU A 147 -19.39 6.78 -10.55
N ASP A 148 -20.35 5.99 -10.11
CA ASP A 148 -21.79 6.19 -10.38
C ASP A 148 -22.38 7.26 -9.45
N ASN A 149 -21.87 7.35 -8.21
CA ASN A 149 -22.24 8.38 -7.24
C ASN A 149 -21.00 8.92 -6.52
N LYS A 150 -20.49 10.07 -6.98
CA LYS A 150 -19.27 10.68 -6.41
C LYS A 150 -19.44 11.25 -5.00
N ASP A 151 -20.68 11.40 -4.53
CA ASP A 151 -20.98 11.79 -3.16
C ASP A 151 -20.85 10.60 -2.19
N GLU A 152 -20.85 9.37 -2.73
CA GLU A 152 -20.49 8.17 -2.00
C GLU A 152 -18.97 7.96 -2.04
N PHE A 153 -18.32 8.12 -0.88
CA PHE A 153 -16.87 8.03 -0.79
C PHE A 153 -16.38 7.53 0.56
N TYR A 154 -15.20 6.91 0.54
CA TYR A 154 -14.42 6.57 1.73
C TYR A 154 -13.18 7.43 1.84
N LYS A 155 -12.87 7.86 3.06
CA LYS A 155 -11.59 8.49 3.35
C LYS A 155 -10.51 7.42 3.35
N ILE A 156 -9.42 7.69 2.63
CA ILE A 156 -8.27 6.79 2.65
C ILE A 156 -7.63 6.85 4.04
N GLN A 157 -7.54 5.69 4.70
CA GLN A 157 -6.87 5.55 5.98
C GLN A 157 -5.36 5.64 5.82
N ASN A 158 -4.68 6.20 6.81
CA ASN A 158 -3.22 6.12 6.88
C ASN A 158 -2.83 4.75 7.43
N ILE A 159 -1.79 4.16 6.86
CA ILE A 159 -1.14 2.98 7.43
C ILE A 159 -0.08 3.46 8.41
N ASP A 160 -0.07 2.92 9.62
CA ASP A 160 0.94 3.24 10.63
C ASP A 160 2.25 2.48 10.38
N GLU A 161 3.25 2.72 11.22
CA GLU A 161 4.56 2.08 11.07
C GLU A 161 4.54 0.59 11.38
N ILE A 162 3.67 0.14 12.30
CA ILE A 162 3.58 -1.26 12.73
C ILE A 162 3.01 -2.09 11.59
N ASP A 163 1.87 -1.66 11.04
CA ASP A 163 1.23 -2.29 9.88
C ASP A 163 2.15 -2.27 8.65
N ALA A 164 2.82 -1.13 8.40
CA ALA A 164 3.75 -1.01 7.28
C ALA A 164 4.92 -1.97 7.43
N CYS A 165 5.48 -2.12 8.63
CA CYS A 165 6.53 -3.09 8.87
C CYS A 165 6.03 -4.52 8.68
N ALA A 166 4.86 -4.85 9.22
CA ALA A 166 4.28 -6.18 9.14
C ALA A 166 4.03 -6.62 7.68
N ILE A 167 3.43 -5.76 6.85
CA ILE A 167 3.12 -6.10 5.46
C ILE A 167 4.37 -6.27 4.58
N TYR A 168 5.49 -5.63 4.92
CA TYR A 168 6.79 -5.85 4.27
C TYR A 168 7.63 -6.96 4.94
N GLY A 169 7.08 -7.66 5.95
CA GLY A 169 7.78 -8.69 6.71
C GLY A 169 9.01 -8.16 7.44
N ILE A 170 9.02 -6.88 7.81
CA ILE A 170 10.10 -6.20 8.54
C ILE A 170 9.90 -6.50 10.02
N ASN A 171 10.75 -7.34 10.61
CA ASN A 171 10.78 -7.47 12.07
C ASN A 171 11.39 -6.20 12.64
N LEU A 172 10.64 -5.48 13.47
CA LEU A 172 11.11 -4.24 14.12
C LEU A 172 12.41 -4.46 14.92
N GLU A 173 12.62 -5.67 15.45
CA GLU A 173 13.82 -6.04 16.22
C GLU A 173 15.07 -6.15 15.34
N ASP A 174 14.95 -6.61 14.09
CA ASP A 174 16.07 -6.74 13.13
C ASP A 174 16.75 -5.40 12.84
N PHE A 175 16.09 -4.29 13.17
CA PHE A 175 16.55 -2.93 12.90
C PHE A 175 17.20 -2.23 14.10
N GLY A 176 17.24 -2.85 15.29
CA GLY A 176 17.80 -2.22 16.49
C GLY A 176 17.21 -0.82 16.75
N ASN A 177 17.95 0.08 17.43
CA ASN A 177 17.56 1.49 17.58
C ASN A 177 17.24 2.11 16.19
N LEU A 178 15.95 2.21 15.85
CA LEU A 178 15.34 2.80 14.65
C LEU A 178 15.57 4.32 14.52
N GLY A 179 16.75 4.82 14.88
CA GLY A 179 17.14 6.19 14.60
C GLY A 179 17.42 6.46 13.11
N GLU A 180 17.35 5.44 12.25
CA GLU A 180 17.74 5.53 10.83
C GLU A 180 16.66 5.12 9.82
N LEU A 181 15.77 4.16 10.11
CA LEU A 181 14.62 3.84 9.25
C LEU A 181 13.37 4.49 9.85
N THR A 182 12.65 5.28 9.07
CA THR A 182 11.46 6.01 9.52
C THR A 182 10.32 5.83 8.54
N TRP A 183 9.11 5.67 9.06
CA TRP A 183 7.90 5.62 8.25
C TRP A 183 7.29 7.00 8.06
N ASN A 184 6.91 7.35 6.84
CA ASN A 184 6.10 8.53 6.57
C ASN A 184 4.67 8.09 6.24
N THR A 185 3.78 8.16 7.24
CA THR A 185 2.36 7.77 7.11
C THR A 185 1.68 8.45 5.94
N THR A 186 1.94 9.75 5.75
CA THR A 186 1.29 10.59 4.75
C THR A 186 1.70 10.31 3.31
N SER A 187 2.86 9.71 3.07
CA SER A 187 3.28 9.33 1.71
C SER A 187 3.52 7.85 1.55
N SER A 188 3.21 7.07 2.59
CA SER A 188 3.35 5.62 2.65
C SER A 188 4.72 5.13 2.14
N ILE A 189 5.80 5.79 2.56
CA ILE A 189 7.18 5.51 2.15
C ILE A 189 8.09 5.43 3.37
N PHE A 190 8.93 4.39 3.42
CA PHE A 190 10.05 4.31 4.34
C PHE A 190 11.19 5.22 3.90
N THR A 191 11.83 5.87 4.87
CA THR A 191 13.09 6.60 4.67
C THR A 191 14.18 6.00 5.53
N TYR A 192 15.22 5.46 4.87
CA TYR A 192 16.44 5.03 5.52
C TYR A 192 17.51 6.13 5.41
N HIS A 193 17.97 6.66 6.54
CA HIS A 193 18.99 7.70 6.62
C HIS A 193 20.32 7.13 7.11
N VAL A 194 21.31 7.11 6.22
CA VAL A 194 22.67 6.68 6.52
C VAL A 194 23.43 7.81 7.19
N ARG A 195 23.82 7.62 8.45
CA ARG A 195 24.66 8.57 9.18
C ARG A 195 26.13 8.38 8.81
N VAL A 196 26.76 9.46 8.37
CA VAL A 196 28.22 9.48 8.19
C VAL A 196 28.87 9.56 9.58
N PRO A 197 29.85 8.70 9.92
CA PRO A 197 30.52 8.74 11.22
C PRO A 197 31.13 10.11 11.50
N LYS A 198 31.03 10.59 12.75
CA LYS A 198 31.54 11.92 13.14
C LYS A 198 33.05 12.06 12.90
N ASP A 199 33.79 10.97 13.06
CA ASP A 199 35.24 10.87 12.86
C ASP A 199 35.64 10.48 11.42
N ALA A 200 34.70 10.51 10.46
CA ALA A 200 34.93 10.10 9.07
C ALA A 200 36.11 10.82 8.39
N VAL A 201 36.42 12.06 8.78
CA VAL A 201 37.57 12.81 8.25
C VAL A 201 38.90 12.08 8.54
N GLY A 202 39.01 11.41 9.69
CA GLY A 202 40.19 10.67 10.11
C GLY A 202 40.25 9.23 9.57
N TYR A 203 39.26 8.77 8.81
CA TYR A 203 39.27 7.42 8.24
C TYR A 203 40.33 7.32 7.16
N SER A 204 41.13 6.25 7.12
CA SER A 204 41.93 5.93 5.94
C SER A 204 41.06 5.59 4.71
N ALA A 205 41.63 5.63 3.51
CA ALA A 205 40.91 5.27 2.28
C ALA A 205 40.28 3.87 2.37
N THR A 206 41.01 2.90 2.93
CA THR A 206 40.51 1.53 3.16
C THR A 206 39.35 1.48 4.15
N LYS A 207 39.42 2.26 5.24
CA LYS A 207 38.33 2.32 6.23
C LYS A 207 37.07 2.98 5.65
N ALA A 208 37.23 4.05 4.87
CA ALA A 208 36.13 4.71 4.16
C ALA A 208 35.48 3.75 3.14
N ARG A 209 36.28 3.00 2.39
CA ARG A 209 35.79 2.00 1.43
C ARG A 209 35.00 0.87 2.10
N LYS A 210 35.49 0.33 3.22
CA LYS A 210 34.76 -0.68 4.00
C LYS A 210 33.45 -0.15 4.56
N TRP A 211 33.40 1.14 4.96
CA TRP A 211 32.14 1.76 5.38
C TRP A 211 31.14 1.86 4.23
N GLU A 212 31.57 2.33 3.06
CA GLU A 212 30.74 2.41 1.84
C GLU A 212 30.15 1.04 1.49
N GLU A 213 30.97 -0.01 1.44
CA GLU A 213 30.53 -1.36 1.07
C GLU A 213 29.45 -1.90 2.02
N ARG A 214 29.58 -1.64 3.33
CA ARG A 214 28.55 -1.99 4.32
C ARG A 214 27.25 -1.23 4.09
N VAL A 215 27.34 0.08 3.82
CA VAL A 215 26.18 0.93 3.53
C VAL A 215 25.45 0.44 2.27
N VAL A 216 26.19 0.17 1.20
CA VAL A 216 25.63 -0.34 -0.07
C VAL A 216 24.98 -1.70 0.13
N LYS A 217 25.64 -2.62 0.86
CA LYS A 217 25.06 -3.93 1.16
C LYS A 217 23.72 -3.82 1.88
N LYS A 218 23.64 -2.98 2.91
CA LYS A 218 22.39 -2.76 3.67
C LYS A 218 21.31 -2.10 2.80
N ALA A 219 21.68 -1.12 1.98
CA ALA A 219 20.75 -0.48 1.05
C ALA A 219 20.16 -1.45 0.02
N LYS A 220 20.95 -2.41 -0.47
CA LYS A 220 20.46 -3.48 -1.37
C LYS A 220 19.45 -4.39 -0.66
N ILE A 221 19.80 -4.92 0.51
CA ILE A 221 18.91 -5.77 1.32
C ILE A 221 17.55 -5.07 1.57
N LEU A 222 17.58 -3.79 1.97
CA LEU A 222 16.37 -3.02 2.20
C LEU A 222 15.53 -2.83 0.93
N ARG A 223 16.17 -2.61 -0.23
CA ARG A 223 15.45 -2.47 -1.50
C ARG A 223 14.86 -3.76 -1.99
N ASP A 224 15.56 -4.87 -1.82
CA ASP A 224 15.08 -6.19 -2.23
C ASP A 224 13.85 -6.58 -1.39
N LYS A 225 13.82 -6.16 -0.11
CA LYS A 225 12.70 -6.41 0.81
C LYS A 225 11.52 -5.45 0.64
N ILE A 226 11.76 -4.15 0.58
CA ILE A 226 10.70 -3.10 0.61
C ILE A 226 10.28 -2.68 -0.81
N GLY A 227 11.18 -2.83 -1.78
CA GLY A 227 10.99 -2.34 -3.14
C GLY A 227 11.42 -0.88 -3.32
N ARG A 228 11.83 -0.55 -4.55
CA ARG A 228 12.35 0.79 -4.91
C ARG A 228 11.35 1.92 -4.71
N HIS A 229 10.04 1.65 -4.85
CA HIS A 229 9.00 2.68 -4.79
C HIS A 229 8.56 3.02 -3.37
N ALA A 230 8.70 2.08 -2.43
CA ALA A 230 8.32 2.25 -1.04
C ALA A 230 9.50 2.58 -0.11
N LEU A 231 10.73 2.64 -0.64
CA LEU A 231 11.93 2.98 0.11
C LEU A 231 12.70 4.15 -0.51
N ARG A 232 12.87 5.20 0.28
CA ARG A 232 13.82 6.28 0.04
C ARG A 232 15.08 6.05 0.86
N ILE A 233 16.25 6.16 0.24
CA ILE A 233 17.52 6.08 0.96
C ILE A 233 18.24 7.42 0.85
N THR A 234 18.56 7.99 2.00
CA THR A 234 19.30 9.25 2.13
C THR A 234 20.56 9.08 2.96
N ARG A 235 21.46 10.06 2.91
CA ARG A 235 22.67 10.08 3.75
C ARG A 235 23.03 11.47 4.24
N SER A 236 23.72 11.54 5.37
CA SER A 236 24.41 12.76 5.80
C SER A 236 25.52 13.15 4.81
N ARG A 237 25.97 14.40 4.88
CA ARG A 237 27.08 14.89 4.05
C ARG A 237 28.35 14.09 4.35
N VAL A 238 28.99 13.58 3.30
CA VAL A 238 30.33 12.97 3.42
C VAL A 238 31.40 14.07 3.38
N PRO A 239 32.55 13.87 4.05
CA PRO A 239 33.66 14.82 3.97
C PRO A 239 34.10 15.07 2.52
N SER A 240 34.55 16.29 2.22
CA SER A 240 35.22 16.58 0.94
C SER A 240 36.73 16.27 0.99
N LYS A 241 37.27 16.11 2.20
CA LYS A 241 38.67 15.76 2.45
C LYS A 241 38.77 14.59 3.43
N PRO A 242 39.75 13.69 3.24
CA PRO A 242 40.64 13.62 2.07
C PRO A 242 39.89 13.21 0.77
N ARG A 243 40.48 13.46 -0.41
CA ARG A 243 39.78 13.43 -1.72
C ARG A 243 39.07 12.11 -2.04
N TYR A 244 39.47 10.97 -1.49
CA TYR A 244 38.79 9.70 -1.75
C TYR A 244 37.34 9.67 -1.27
N TRP A 245 36.94 10.52 -0.32
CA TRP A 245 35.54 10.64 0.09
C TRP A 245 34.62 11.17 -1.02
N ILE A 246 35.16 11.92 -1.98
CA ILE A 246 34.40 12.34 -3.19
C ILE A 246 34.01 11.10 -4.00
N ARG A 247 34.95 10.19 -4.24
CA ARG A 247 34.66 8.92 -4.94
C ARG A 247 33.67 8.04 -4.18
N VAL A 248 33.74 8.02 -2.85
CA VAL A 248 32.75 7.34 -2.01
C VAL A 248 31.36 7.97 -2.19
N SER A 249 31.27 9.31 -2.23
CA SER A 249 30.03 10.05 -2.50
C SER A 249 29.38 9.62 -3.81
N GLU A 250 30.16 9.63 -4.89
CA GLU A 250 29.71 9.29 -6.24
C GLU A 250 29.17 7.86 -6.29
N ARG A 251 29.91 6.89 -5.73
CA ARG A 251 29.47 5.49 -5.70
C ARG A 251 28.18 5.30 -4.92
N LEU A 252 28.00 5.98 -3.79
CA LEU A 252 26.74 5.93 -3.05
C LEU A 252 25.58 6.46 -3.89
N GLU A 253 25.80 7.51 -4.68
CA GLU A 253 24.80 8.06 -5.60
C GLU A 253 24.46 7.09 -6.75
N ASP A 254 25.43 6.34 -7.28
CA ASP A 254 25.19 5.27 -8.26
C ASP A 254 24.25 4.19 -7.69
N PHE A 255 24.36 3.91 -6.39
CA PHE A 255 23.42 3.04 -5.68
C PHE A 255 22.12 3.75 -5.29
N GLY A 256 21.87 4.99 -5.72
CA GLY A 256 20.67 5.78 -5.43
C GLY A 256 20.54 6.18 -3.96
N ILE A 257 21.65 6.24 -3.22
CA ILE A 257 21.73 6.73 -1.85
C ILE A 257 22.00 8.24 -1.92
N LYS A 258 20.92 9.01 -1.90
CA LYS A 258 20.97 10.46 -2.16
C LYS A 258 21.46 11.22 -0.93
N GLY A 259 22.36 12.18 -1.09
CA GLY A 259 22.91 12.94 0.02
C GLY A 259 23.03 14.43 -0.27
N GLY A 260 23.02 15.22 0.82
CA GLY A 260 23.50 16.59 0.89
C GLY A 260 22.47 17.70 0.61
N VAL A 261 21.77 18.16 1.64
CA VAL A 261 21.33 19.56 1.71
C VAL A 261 21.82 20.16 3.03
N LYS A 262 22.43 21.35 2.89
CA LYS A 262 22.98 22.31 3.87
C LYS A 262 22.98 21.92 5.35
#